data_AF-A0A9P6QCQ0-F1
#
_entry.id   AF-A0A9P6QCQ0-F1
#
_cell.length_a   1.000
_cell.length_b   1.000
_cell.length_c   1.000
_cell.angle_alpha   90.00
_cell.angle_beta   90.00
_cell.angle_gamma   90.00
#
_symmetry.space_group_name_H-M   'P 1'
#
loop_
_entity.id
_entity.type
_entity.pdbx_description
1 polymer ?
#
loop_
_entity_poly.entity_id
_entity_poly.type
_entity_poly.pdbx_seq_one_letter_code
_entity_poly.pdbx_strand_id
1 'polypeptide(L)'
;MDELRYSIRSVAEYAKDMYRQVYFLATEVEPGVGQRPDWLASTMDVIRPVNHRTIFQNSTHLPSFNSLAIESQIHHIPGLTDIFMYLNDDVFLGTTMLGSDIWTALYGFVFHMEGSLLVPPTIRPTENNPLNVGEWSSLQYSNYLLSKRFGPRYRAYLAHVPHVLSVSMLKEMQEQWPEDFDSTSSHRFRGEGEARDIQASFFMAHYVLEKLRETQLESYWLHRLDANQDGVLDWNERKALIQLVQRWNQNQQQDNLKIRHSRPTMIAGHDQVLKRIGVPLSGSTIYQLAGLDGYPFLLRGADTSRTIPVVPFNNAEGKQQQPQTPYMRYERPQTRTCQLDLSFCFGGEFMDPNINSIPAFESKRIFHRLAFEEFHCGDCLLEVLMQHGDTGMGAWMPLDEQSDAFREVARKVARYNYVLGTSDYSFMALQGPEGSQKNLDNLLAAKDRKAFFCINDDFPDNPALQIQMLGIFKSFLDRRFPTPSPWEKQ
;
A
#
# COMPACT_ATOMS: atom_id res chain seq x y z
N MET A 1 17.56 -8.92 -24.40
CA MET A 1 16.81 -7.78 -24.99
C MET A 1 16.89 -6.65 -23.98
N ASP A 2 17.02 -5.40 -24.41
CA ASP A 2 17.30 -4.27 -23.49
C ASP A 2 15.99 -3.65 -22.96
N GLU A 3 15.18 -4.40 -22.21
CA GLU A 3 13.89 -3.91 -21.69
C GLU A 3 14.04 -2.63 -20.85
N LEU A 4 15.02 -2.64 -19.93
CA LEU A 4 15.41 -1.49 -19.13
C LEU A 4 15.62 -0.22 -19.96
N ARG A 5 16.16 -0.32 -21.19
CA ARG A 5 16.35 0.82 -22.08
C ARG A 5 15.02 1.49 -22.43
N TYR A 6 14.02 0.68 -22.76
CA TYR A 6 12.69 1.19 -23.14
C TYR A 6 11.88 1.63 -21.93
N SER A 7 12.04 0.98 -20.77
CA SER A 7 11.46 1.47 -19.51
C SER A 7 11.99 2.88 -19.19
N ILE A 8 13.30 3.10 -19.34
CA ILE A 8 13.94 4.41 -19.18
C ILE A 8 13.48 5.42 -20.24
N ARG A 9 13.27 5.03 -21.51
CA ARG A 9 12.62 5.90 -22.52
C ARG A 9 11.24 6.34 -22.06
N SER A 10 10.44 5.44 -21.50
CA SER A 10 9.11 5.77 -20.97
C SER A 10 9.20 6.80 -19.83
N VAL A 11 10.18 6.68 -18.94
CA VAL A 11 10.45 7.66 -17.87
C VAL A 11 10.85 9.02 -18.46
N ALA A 12 11.76 9.03 -19.45
CA ALA A 12 12.20 10.27 -20.11
C ALA A 12 11.06 11.00 -20.84
N GLU A 13 10.15 10.25 -21.47
CA GLU A 13 9.01 10.79 -22.21
C GLU A 13 7.90 11.29 -21.27
N TYR A 14 7.54 10.48 -20.27
CA TYR A 14 6.30 10.67 -19.52
C TYR A 14 6.48 11.24 -18.11
N ALA A 15 7.66 11.16 -17.50
CA ALA A 15 7.90 11.65 -16.12
C ALA A 15 8.94 12.78 -16.03
N LYS A 16 9.28 13.44 -17.14
CA LYS A 16 10.34 14.48 -17.23
C LYS A 16 10.24 15.60 -16.19
N ASP A 17 9.03 15.93 -15.74
CA ASP A 17 8.77 17.01 -14.77
C ASP A 17 8.70 16.50 -13.32
N MET A 18 8.87 15.19 -13.09
CA MET A 18 8.81 14.57 -11.76
C MET A 18 10.18 14.37 -11.12
N TYR A 19 11.20 14.04 -11.90
CA TYR A 19 12.49 13.60 -11.36
C TYR A 19 13.56 14.70 -11.47
N ARG A 20 14.45 14.73 -10.47
CA ARG A 20 15.72 15.46 -10.55
C ARG A 20 16.90 14.54 -10.86
N GLN A 21 16.77 13.29 -10.46
CA GLN A 21 17.76 12.22 -10.61
C GLN A 21 17.02 10.92 -10.89
N VAL A 22 17.62 10.08 -11.74
CA VAL A 22 17.18 8.72 -12.01
C VAL A 22 18.28 7.79 -11.55
N TYR A 23 17.98 6.90 -10.62
CA TYR A 23 18.93 5.89 -10.15
C TYR A 23 18.57 4.58 -10.81
N PHE A 24 19.53 3.91 -11.44
CA PHE A 24 19.35 2.54 -11.86
C PHE A 24 20.30 1.65 -11.06
N LEU A 25 19.75 0.56 -10.55
CA LEU A 25 20.47 -0.37 -9.69
C LEU A 25 21.06 -1.47 -10.54
N ALA A 26 22.32 -1.78 -10.28
CA ALA A 26 23.05 -2.82 -10.99
C ALA A 26 23.86 -3.66 -10.02
N THR A 27 23.93 -4.96 -10.30
CA THR A 27 24.84 -5.85 -9.58
C THR A 27 26.27 -5.66 -10.08
N GLU A 28 27.24 -6.15 -9.31
CA GLU A 28 28.65 -6.18 -9.70
C GLU A 28 28.93 -7.43 -10.55
N VAL A 29 29.69 -7.29 -11.63
CA VAL A 29 30.24 -8.44 -12.38
C VAL A 29 31.57 -8.87 -11.76
N GLU A 30 32.35 -7.90 -11.28
CA GLU A 30 33.60 -8.07 -10.54
C GLU A 30 33.65 -7.06 -9.38
N PRO A 31 34.45 -7.29 -8.32
CA PRO A 31 34.56 -6.36 -7.21
C PRO A 31 34.89 -4.92 -7.67
N GLY A 32 33.96 -3.99 -7.45
CA GLY A 32 34.12 -2.59 -7.87
C GLY A 32 33.76 -2.29 -9.33
N VAL A 33 33.37 -3.29 -10.13
CA VAL A 33 32.91 -3.13 -11.52
C VAL A 33 31.43 -3.49 -11.61
N GLY A 34 30.59 -2.45 -11.58
CA GLY A 34 29.14 -2.58 -11.77
C GLY A 34 28.77 -2.97 -13.20
N GLN A 35 27.69 -3.73 -13.35
CA GLN A 35 27.06 -3.90 -14.66
C GLN A 35 26.63 -2.54 -15.20
N ARG A 36 26.98 -2.28 -16.46
CA ARG A 36 26.60 -1.06 -17.16
C ARG A 36 26.06 -1.42 -18.54
N PRO A 37 24.82 -1.01 -18.87
CA PRO A 37 24.28 -1.29 -20.19
C PRO A 37 25.06 -0.58 -21.30
N ASP A 38 25.29 -1.28 -22.42
CA ASP A 38 26.08 -0.76 -23.54
C ASP A 38 25.44 0.44 -24.25
N TRP A 39 24.12 0.58 -24.17
CA TRP A 39 23.39 1.70 -24.77
C TRP A 39 23.53 3.00 -23.96
N LEU A 40 24.03 2.96 -22.73
CA LEU A 40 23.99 4.08 -21.79
C LEU A 40 25.18 5.06 -21.96
N ALA A 41 24.88 6.34 -22.21
CA ALA A 41 25.85 7.41 -22.46
C ALA A 41 26.74 7.73 -21.24
N SER A 42 27.99 8.13 -21.48
CA SER A 42 29.01 8.36 -20.43
C SER A 42 28.80 9.63 -19.59
N THR A 43 28.10 10.64 -20.11
CA THR A 43 27.80 11.92 -19.43
C THR A 43 26.47 11.85 -18.69
N MET A 44 26.47 12.06 -17.37
CA MET A 44 25.45 11.53 -16.45
C MET A 44 25.04 12.51 -15.33
N ASP A 45 24.63 13.73 -15.66
CA ASP A 45 24.20 14.68 -14.62
C ASP A 45 22.89 14.25 -13.92
N VAL A 46 22.02 13.53 -14.65
CA VAL A 46 20.67 13.15 -14.21
C VAL A 46 20.51 11.66 -13.93
N ILE A 47 21.11 10.76 -14.72
CA ILE A 47 21.00 9.31 -14.52
C ILE A 47 22.25 8.77 -13.85
N ARG A 48 22.10 8.02 -12.76
CA ARG A 48 23.22 7.53 -11.94
C ARG A 48 23.17 6.01 -11.78
N PRO A 49 24.21 5.27 -12.25
CA PRO A 49 24.41 3.89 -11.85
C PRO A 49 24.67 3.83 -10.36
N VAL A 50 23.98 2.92 -9.66
CA VAL A 50 24.29 2.59 -8.27
C VAL A 50 24.48 1.09 -8.15
N ASN A 51 25.67 0.70 -7.67
CA ASN A 51 25.98 -0.71 -7.47
C ASN A 51 25.28 -1.22 -6.20
N HIS A 52 24.86 -2.49 -6.20
CA HIS A 52 24.26 -3.10 -5.01
C HIS A 52 25.16 -3.00 -3.76
N ARG A 53 26.50 -3.06 -3.91
CA ARG A 53 27.46 -2.84 -2.81
C ARG A 53 27.32 -1.49 -2.12
N THR A 54 26.84 -0.46 -2.83
CA THR A 54 26.62 0.86 -2.25
C THR A 54 25.44 0.89 -1.26
N ILE A 55 24.48 -0.02 -1.42
CA ILE A 55 23.20 0.03 -0.68
C ILE A 55 23.02 -1.14 0.30
N PHE A 56 23.65 -2.29 0.05
CA PHE A 56 23.57 -3.44 0.97
C PHE A 56 24.41 -3.17 2.21
N GLN A 57 23.77 -3.20 3.38
CA GLN A 57 24.45 -3.02 4.66
C GLN A 57 25.48 -4.13 4.93
N ASN A 58 25.16 -5.37 4.54
CA ASN A 58 26.06 -6.50 4.64
C ASN A 58 26.58 -6.93 3.26
N SER A 59 27.86 -6.68 3.00
CA SER A 59 28.48 -7.04 1.72
C SER A 59 28.59 -8.56 1.48
N THR A 60 28.47 -9.41 2.51
CA THR A 60 28.50 -10.88 2.33
C THR A 60 27.25 -11.41 1.63
N HIS A 61 26.17 -10.62 1.61
CA HIS A 61 24.92 -10.95 0.94
C HIS A 61 24.99 -10.78 -0.59
N LEU A 62 26.11 -10.23 -1.10
CA LEU A 62 26.29 -9.97 -2.53
C LEU A 62 27.08 -11.07 -3.25
N PRO A 63 26.94 -11.18 -4.59
CA PRO A 63 25.90 -10.56 -5.42
C PRO A 63 24.50 -11.10 -5.12
N SER A 64 23.49 -10.24 -5.30
CA SER A 64 22.08 -10.62 -5.26
C SER A 64 21.40 -10.31 -6.59
N PHE A 65 20.54 -11.22 -7.03
CA PHE A 65 19.66 -11.15 -8.19
C PHE A 65 18.19 -11.21 -7.78
N ASN A 66 17.92 -11.15 -6.48
CA ASN A 66 16.58 -11.15 -5.92
C ASN A 66 16.08 -9.71 -5.81
N SER A 67 15.06 -9.35 -6.59
CA SER A 67 14.46 -8.01 -6.52
C SER A 67 13.96 -7.67 -5.12
N LEU A 68 13.48 -8.66 -4.35
CA LEU A 68 13.02 -8.45 -2.97
C LEU A 68 14.16 -8.06 -2.03
N ALA A 69 15.32 -8.72 -2.16
CA ALA A 69 16.53 -8.38 -1.44
C ALA A 69 17.00 -6.96 -1.79
N ILE A 70 17.02 -6.62 -3.08
CA ILE A 70 17.43 -5.29 -3.56
C ILE A 70 16.47 -4.21 -3.05
N GLU A 71 15.16 -4.41 -3.23
CA GLU A 71 14.08 -3.52 -2.75
C GLU A 71 14.19 -3.24 -1.25
N SER A 72 14.53 -4.25 -0.45
CA SER A 72 14.71 -4.11 1.00
C SER A 72 15.87 -3.18 1.40
N GLN A 73 16.76 -2.81 0.46
CA GLN A 73 17.95 -2.00 0.69
C GLN A 73 17.94 -0.65 -0.06
N ILE A 74 16.91 -0.34 -0.85
CA ILE A 74 16.87 0.84 -1.74
C ILE A 74 16.99 2.16 -0.97
N HIS A 75 16.49 2.24 0.26
CA HIS A 75 16.54 3.47 1.07
C HIS A 75 17.95 3.85 1.54
N HIS A 76 18.97 3.04 1.24
CA HIS A 76 20.37 3.36 1.47
C HIS A 76 21.06 4.09 0.30
N ILE A 77 20.39 4.30 -0.83
CA ILE A 77 20.95 5.03 -1.97
C ILE A 77 21.38 6.44 -1.53
N PRO A 78 22.67 6.81 -1.67
CA PRO A 78 23.15 8.13 -1.31
C PRO A 78 22.49 9.25 -2.13
N GLY A 79 21.91 10.23 -1.44
CA GLY A 79 21.26 11.38 -2.07
C GLY A 79 19.84 11.12 -2.60
N LEU A 80 19.27 9.93 -2.36
CA LEU A 80 17.87 9.65 -2.67
C LEU A 80 16.94 10.58 -1.86
N THR A 81 15.95 11.15 -2.53
CA THR A 81 14.92 11.96 -1.87
C THR A 81 14.02 11.10 -1.01
N ASP A 82 13.43 11.67 0.05
CA ASP A 82 12.58 10.88 0.95
C ASP A 82 11.47 10.18 0.19
N ILE A 83 10.71 10.90 -0.64
CA ILE A 83 9.67 10.32 -1.51
C ILE A 83 10.26 10.10 -2.90
N PHE A 84 10.07 8.90 -3.46
CA PHE A 84 10.54 8.54 -4.79
C PHE A 84 9.63 7.51 -5.46
N MET A 85 9.75 7.40 -6.78
CA MET A 85 9.03 6.42 -7.60
C MET A 85 9.98 5.27 -7.94
N TYR A 86 9.54 4.04 -7.74
CA TYR A 86 10.26 2.81 -8.03
C TYR A 86 9.60 2.05 -9.18
N LEU A 87 10.41 1.52 -10.10
CA LEU A 87 9.98 0.71 -11.23
C LEU A 87 10.94 -0.46 -11.38
N ASN A 88 10.39 -1.65 -11.62
CA ASN A 88 11.13 -2.74 -12.25
C ASN A 88 11.31 -2.43 -13.76
N ASP A 89 12.19 -3.18 -14.43
CA ASP A 89 12.50 -3.02 -15.84
C ASP A 89 11.38 -3.46 -16.80
N ASP A 90 10.46 -4.30 -16.33
CA ASP A 90 9.26 -4.76 -17.04
C ASP A 90 8.05 -3.81 -16.91
N VAL A 91 8.19 -2.71 -16.15
CA VAL A 91 7.15 -1.69 -15.95
C VAL A 91 7.44 -0.44 -16.79
N PHE A 92 6.39 0.05 -17.47
CA PHE A 92 6.47 1.19 -18.39
C PHE A 92 5.41 2.25 -18.09
N LEU A 93 5.79 3.51 -18.25
CA LEU A 93 4.86 4.64 -18.27
C LEU A 93 4.21 4.78 -19.66
N GLY A 94 2.91 5.07 -19.67
CA GLY A 94 2.14 5.19 -20.89
C GLY A 94 1.45 6.53 -21.12
N THR A 95 1.32 7.37 -20.09
CA THR A 95 0.83 8.75 -20.14
C THR A 95 1.67 9.65 -19.25
N THR A 96 1.58 10.97 -19.42
CA THR A 96 2.32 11.93 -18.60
C THR A 96 2.01 11.74 -17.12
N MET A 97 3.06 11.74 -16.30
CA MET A 97 3.00 11.60 -14.86
C MET A 97 3.54 12.87 -14.19
N LEU A 98 2.94 13.24 -13.05
CA LEU A 98 3.34 14.38 -12.21
C LEU A 98 3.50 13.92 -10.76
N GLY A 99 4.15 14.75 -9.93
CA GLY A 99 4.37 14.43 -8.50
C GLY A 99 3.08 14.06 -7.76
N SER A 100 1.97 14.72 -8.10
CA SER A 100 0.64 14.45 -7.55
C SER A 100 0.12 13.04 -7.79
N ASP A 101 0.65 12.33 -8.78
CA ASP A 101 0.22 10.96 -9.07
C ASP A 101 0.80 9.93 -8.09
N ILE A 102 1.85 10.30 -7.35
CA ILE A 102 2.52 9.42 -6.39
C ILE A 102 2.47 9.97 -4.96
N TRP A 103 2.50 11.31 -4.77
CA TRP A 103 2.49 11.93 -3.45
C TRP A 103 2.14 13.42 -3.49
N THR A 104 1.42 13.91 -2.47
CA THR A 104 1.31 15.35 -2.20
C THR A 104 1.39 15.66 -0.71
N ALA A 105 1.78 16.88 -0.34
CA ALA A 105 1.82 17.28 1.07
C ALA A 105 0.42 17.29 1.74
N LEU A 106 -0.65 17.50 0.97
CA LEU A 106 -2.02 17.55 1.49
C LEU A 106 -2.68 16.17 1.60
N TYR A 107 -2.39 15.27 0.64
CA TYR A 107 -3.05 13.96 0.53
C TYR A 107 -2.15 12.79 0.89
N GLY A 108 -0.85 13.03 1.07
CA GLY A 108 0.14 12.00 1.38
C GLY A 108 0.43 11.09 0.19
N PHE A 109 0.73 9.83 0.47
CA PHE A 109 1.06 8.80 -0.52
C PHE A 109 -0.14 8.44 -1.40
N VAL A 110 0.10 8.18 -2.68
CA VAL A 110 -0.92 7.64 -3.60
C VAL A 110 -0.62 6.17 -3.83
N PHE A 111 -1.46 5.28 -3.30
CA PHE A 111 -1.32 3.83 -3.48
C PHE A 111 -2.35 3.28 -4.45
N HIS A 112 -1.90 2.46 -5.39
CA HIS A 112 -2.76 1.73 -6.31
C HIS A 112 -2.95 0.31 -5.78
N MET A 113 -4.16 0.03 -5.32
CA MET A 113 -4.50 -1.26 -4.74
C MET A 113 -5.40 -2.02 -5.71
N GLU A 114 -5.35 -3.35 -5.65
CA GLU A 114 -6.28 -4.24 -6.35
C GLU A 114 -7.16 -4.95 -5.32
N GLY A 115 -8.23 -4.28 -4.90
CA GLY A 115 -9.10 -4.72 -3.81
C GLY A 115 -9.77 -6.09 -4.03
N SER A 116 -9.83 -6.58 -5.27
CA SER A 116 -10.31 -7.91 -5.63
C SER A 116 -9.31 -9.03 -5.38
N LEU A 117 -8.02 -8.70 -5.25
CA LEU A 117 -6.96 -9.67 -5.09
C LEU A 117 -6.41 -9.57 -3.67
N LEU A 118 -6.77 -10.54 -2.82
CA LEU A 118 -6.51 -10.49 -1.39
C LEU A 118 -5.37 -11.44 -1.00
N VAL A 119 -4.38 -10.88 -0.30
CA VAL A 119 -3.23 -11.59 0.22
C VAL A 119 -3.56 -12.12 1.63
N PRO A 120 -3.51 -13.45 1.87
CA PRO A 120 -3.73 -14.01 3.20
C PRO A 120 -2.51 -13.83 4.12
N PRO A 121 -2.69 -13.78 5.46
CA PRO A 121 -1.59 -13.63 6.42
C PRO A 121 -0.97 -14.99 6.77
N THR A 122 -0.50 -15.72 5.76
CA THR A 122 -0.01 -17.09 5.88
C THR A 122 1.47 -17.18 5.54
N ILE A 123 2.12 -18.25 5.97
CA ILE A 123 3.43 -18.64 5.44
C ILE A 123 3.17 -19.78 4.46
N ARG A 124 3.60 -19.63 3.20
CA ARG A 124 3.51 -20.73 2.24
C ARG A 124 4.47 -21.86 2.66
N PRO A 125 4.07 -23.13 2.50
CA PRO A 125 5.02 -24.23 2.60
C PRO A 125 6.20 -24.03 1.64
N THR A 126 7.36 -24.56 2.03
CA THR A 126 8.55 -24.59 1.17
C THR A 126 8.19 -25.24 -0.17
N GLU A 127 8.50 -24.54 -1.26
CA GLU A 127 8.28 -25.03 -2.62
C GLU A 127 9.59 -25.64 -3.13
N ASN A 128 9.51 -26.88 -3.63
CA ASN A 128 10.71 -27.61 -4.04
C ASN A 128 11.27 -27.10 -5.37
N ASN A 129 10.46 -26.42 -6.18
CA ASN A 129 10.89 -25.77 -7.40
C ASN A 129 10.94 -24.24 -7.24
N PRO A 130 12.12 -23.62 -7.15
CA PRO A 130 12.26 -22.17 -7.00
C PRO A 130 11.50 -21.35 -8.07
N LEU A 131 11.31 -21.89 -9.28
CA LEU A 131 10.54 -21.26 -10.36
C LEU A 131 9.05 -21.09 -10.03
N ASN A 132 8.52 -21.88 -9.09
CA ASN A 132 7.11 -21.85 -8.70
C ASN A 132 6.83 -20.90 -7.52
N VAL A 133 7.87 -20.35 -6.89
CA VAL A 133 7.71 -19.52 -5.68
C VAL A 133 7.00 -18.21 -6.00
N GLY A 134 7.29 -17.62 -7.17
CA GLY A 134 6.69 -16.38 -7.66
C GLY A 134 6.76 -15.23 -6.65
N GLU A 135 6.00 -14.15 -6.87
CA GLU A 135 5.89 -13.03 -5.91
C GLU A 135 5.05 -13.39 -4.67
N TRP A 136 4.13 -14.34 -4.81
CA TRP A 136 3.09 -14.61 -3.83
C TRP A 136 3.57 -15.09 -2.46
N SER A 137 4.68 -15.82 -2.37
CA SER A 137 5.23 -16.24 -1.08
C SER A 137 5.65 -15.03 -0.23
N SER A 138 6.33 -14.06 -0.85
CA SER A 138 6.81 -12.84 -0.21
C SER A 138 5.67 -11.92 0.23
N LEU A 139 4.61 -11.80 -0.57
CA LEU A 139 3.38 -11.09 -0.19
C LEU A 139 2.76 -11.68 1.07
N GLN A 140 2.60 -13.00 1.11
CA GLN A 140 1.98 -13.67 2.24
C GLN A 140 2.84 -13.57 3.50
N TYR A 141 4.16 -13.71 3.37
CA TYR A 141 5.08 -13.51 4.48
C TYR A 141 5.06 -12.07 5.02
N SER A 142 5.09 -11.08 4.12
CA SER A 142 4.93 -9.67 4.46
C SER A 142 3.62 -9.42 5.21
N ASN A 143 2.52 -10.01 4.72
CA ASN A 143 1.22 -9.90 5.36
C ASN A 143 1.14 -10.62 6.72
N TYR A 144 1.85 -11.74 6.87
CA TYR A 144 2.00 -12.44 8.13
C TYR A 144 2.71 -11.58 9.19
N LEU A 145 3.81 -10.91 8.82
CA LEU A 145 4.53 -9.99 9.71
C LEU A 145 3.67 -8.79 10.11
N LEU A 146 2.99 -8.14 9.16
CA LEU A 146 2.04 -7.06 9.47
C LEU A 146 0.93 -7.54 10.39
N SER A 147 0.43 -8.75 10.19
CA SER A 147 -0.64 -9.34 10.98
C SER A 147 -0.26 -9.64 12.42
N LYS A 148 1.02 -9.95 12.70
CA LYS A 148 1.52 -10.07 14.06
C LYS A 148 1.45 -8.76 14.83
N ARG A 149 1.57 -7.61 14.15
CA ARG A 149 1.56 -6.28 14.76
C ARG A 149 0.17 -5.64 14.78
N PHE A 150 -0.53 -5.69 13.66
CA PHE A 150 -1.75 -4.90 13.42
C PHE A 150 -3.05 -5.73 13.41
N GLY A 151 -2.94 -7.02 13.76
CA GLY A 151 -4.06 -7.96 13.74
C GLY A 151 -4.18 -8.74 12.43
N PRO A 152 -4.70 -9.98 12.49
CA PRO A 152 -4.67 -10.90 11.37
C PRO A 152 -5.76 -10.62 10.35
N ARG A 153 -5.35 -10.09 9.19
CA ARG A 153 -6.28 -9.76 8.11
C ARG A 153 -5.76 -10.06 6.72
N TYR A 154 -6.70 -10.21 5.80
CA TYR A 154 -6.42 -10.19 4.37
C TYR A 154 -6.16 -8.75 3.94
N ARG A 155 -5.09 -8.54 3.16
CA ARG A 155 -4.69 -7.22 2.67
C ARG A 155 -4.72 -7.20 1.15
N ALA A 156 -5.19 -6.10 0.56
CA ALA A 156 -5.29 -6.00 -0.89
C ALA A 156 -3.91 -6.02 -1.54
N TYR A 157 -3.81 -6.68 -2.69
CA TYR A 157 -2.63 -6.66 -3.54
C TYR A 157 -2.31 -5.21 -3.94
N LEU A 158 -1.01 -4.87 -3.97
CA LEU A 158 -0.55 -3.61 -4.51
C LEU A 158 -0.44 -3.78 -6.03
N ALA A 159 -1.19 -2.99 -6.80
CA ALA A 159 -1.26 -3.16 -8.25
C ALA A 159 0.13 -3.12 -8.88
N HIS A 160 0.35 -3.95 -9.90
CA HIS A 160 1.66 -4.08 -10.53
C HIS A 160 1.95 -2.91 -11.50
N VAL A 161 2.25 -1.76 -10.90
CA VAL A 161 2.49 -0.45 -11.53
C VAL A 161 3.70 0.21 -10.83
N PRO A 162 4.21 1.38 -11.26
CA PRO A 162 5.24 2.08 -10.49
C PRO A 162 4.79 2.32 -9.04
N HIS A 163 5.67 2.03 -8.09
CA HIS A 163 5.36 2.18 -6.67
C HIS A 163 5.94 3.48 -6.12
N VAL A 164 5.18 4.15 -5.26
CA VAL A 164 5.72 5.20 -4.40
C VAL A 164 6.37 4.58 -3.17
N LEU A 165 7.60 4.98 -2.89
CA LEU A 165 8.34 4.54 -1.70
C LEU A 165 8.86 5.75 -0.93
N SER A 166 9.12 5.55 0.38
CA SER A 166 9.70 6.56 1.26
C SER A 166 10.93 6.03 1.98
N VAL A 167 12.04 6.77 1.92
CA VAL A 167 13.27 6.47 2.67
C VAL A 167 12.98 6.40 4.17
N SER A 168 12.25 7.39 4.71
CA SER A 168 11.94 7.45 6.14
C SER A 168 10.94 6.38 6.58
N MET A 169 10.02 5.94 5.71
CA MET A 169 9.15 4.79 6.00
C MET A 169 9.92 3.47 5.99
N LEU A 170 10.75 3.24 4.96
CA LEU A 170 11.54 2.02 4.84
C LEU A 170 12.55 1.88 6.00
N LYS A 171 13.17 2.98 6.44
CA LYS A 171 14.00 3.00 7.67
C LYS A 171 13.21 2.64 8.91
N GLU A 172 12.05 3.25 9.11
CA GLU A 172 11.19 2.98 10.26
C GLU A 172 10.72 1.51 10.29
N MET A 173 10.42 0.93 9.13
CA MET A 173 10.09 -0.49 8.99
C MET A 173 11.31 -1.37 9.28
N GLN A 174 12.49 -1.05 8.72
CA GLN A 174 13.70 -1.82 8.98
C GLN A 174 14.09 -1.80 10.47
N GLU A 175 13.90 -0.68 11.17
CA GLU A 175 14.13 -0.58 12.62
C GLU A 175 13.17 -1.46 13.43
N GLN A 176 11.96 -1.70 12.93
CA GLN A 176 10.94 -2.53 13.58
C GLN A 176 11.09 -4.02 13.28
N TRP A 177 11.62 -4.37 12.10
CA TRP A 177 11.84 -5.75 11.65
C TRP A 177 13.28 -5.97 11.17
N PRO A 178 14.30 -5.71 12.02
CA PRO A 178 15.70 -5.73 11.57
C PRO A 178 16.13 -7.11 11.09
N GLU A 179 15.72 -8.17 11.80
CA GLU A 179 16.06 -9.56 11.47
C GLU A 179 15.42 -10.00 10.14
N ASP A 180 14.16 -9.64 9.89
CA ASP A 180 13.47 -10.00 8.65
C ASP A 180 14.02 -9.25 7.44
N PHE A 181 14.41 -7.99 7.59
CA PHE A 181 15.07 -7.22 6.53
C PHE A 181 16.48 -7.75 6.24
N ASP A 182 17.26 -8.07 7.28
CA ASP A 182 18.60 -8.67 7.12
C ASP A 182 18.50 -10.03 6.42
N SER A 183 17.58 -10.89 6.88
CA SER A 183 17.30 -12.19 6.25
C SER A 183 16.87 -12.03 4.79
N THR A 184 15.92 -11.13 4.48
CA THR A 184 15.49 -10.84 3.11
C THR A 184 16.68 -10.45 2.23
N SER A 185 17.56 -9.58 2.74
CA SER A 185 18.73 -9.12 2.00
C SER A 185 19.75 -10.23 1.73
N SER A 186 19.76 -11.31 2.53
CA SER A 186 20.73 -12.40 2.41
C SER A 186 20.45 -13.38 1.26
N HIS A 187 19.20 -13.45 0.77
CA HIS A 187 18.82 -14.37 -0.30
C HIS A 187 19.24 -13.84 -1.67
N ARG A 188 19.94 -14.67 -2.45
CA ARG A 188 20.51 -14.28 -3.75
C ARG A 188 19.50 -14.43 -4.87
N PHE A 189 18.59 -15.39 -4.76
CA PHE A 189 17.49 -15.63 -5.67
C PHE A 189 16.17 -15.71 -4.93
N ARG A 190 15.08 -15.36 -5.61
CA ARG A 190 13.74 -15.46 -5.02
C ARG A 190 13.41 -16.92 -4.73
N GLY A 191 12.92 -17.20 -3.52
CA GLY A 191 12.52 -18.56 -3.14
C GLY A 191 13.68 -19.52 -2.92
N GLU A 192 14.88 -19.00 -2.65
CA GLU A 192 16.04 -19.81 -2.30
C GLU A 192 15.80 -20.56 -0.98
N GLY A 193 15.79 -21.89 -1.02
CA GLY A 193 15.58 -22.72 0.17
C GLY A 193 14.21 -22.48 0.81
N GLU A 194 14.19 -22.11 2.10
CA GLU A 194 12.98 -21.74 2.85
C GLU A 194 12.80 -20.22 2.94
N ALA A 195 13.31 -19.45 1.97
CA ALA A 195 13.34 -17.99 2.00
C ALA A 195 11.97 -17.38 2.33
N ARG A 196 12.01 -16.46 3.30
CA ARG A 196 10.86 -15.67 3.76
C ARG A 196 11.20 -14.20 3.58
N ASP A 197 11.00 -13.75 2.34
CA ASP A 197 11.38 -12.40 1.93
C ASP A 197 10.25 -11.40 2.17
N ILE A 198 10.62 -10.21 2.63
CA ILE A 198 9.73 -9.04 2.65
C ILE A 198 9.64 -8.46 1.24
N GLN A 199 8.42 -8.22 0.77
CA GLN A 199 8.20 -7.36 -0.39
C GLN A 199 8.02 -5.92 0.09
N ALA A 200 9.08 -5.13 -0.01
CA ALA A 200 9.18 -3.80 0.62
C ALA A 200 8.04 -2.86 0.21
N SER A 201 7.65 -2.86 -1.06
CA SER A 201 6.57 -1.99 -1.58
C SER A 201 5.20 -2.30 -0.96
N PHE A 202 4.81 -3.58 -0.96
CA PHE A 202 3.58 -4.04 -0.33
C PHE A 202 3.62 -3.80 1.18
N PHE A 203 4.73 -4.14 1.82
CA PHE A 203 4.92 -3.99 3.26
C PHE A 203 4.80 -2.52 3.68
N MET A 204 5.41 -1.58 2.94
CA MET A 204 5.34 -0.15 3.21
C MET A 204 3.94 0.42 3.06
N ALA A 205 3.26 0.11 1.94
CA ALA A 205 1.93 0.65 1.68
C ALA A 205 0.96 0.26 2.80
N HIS A 206 0.91 -1.02 3.17
CA HIS A 206 0.05 -1.49 4.25
C HIS A 206 0.51 -1.06 5.63
N TYR A 207 1.82 -0.88 5.86
CA TYR A 207 2.34 -0.29 7.08
C TYR A 207 1.79 1.13 7.29
N VAL A 208 1.88 1.99 6.25
CA VAL A 208 1.34 3.36 6.27
C VAL A 208 -0.16 3.37 6.55
N LEU A 209 -0.92 2.49 5.87
CA LEU A 209 -2.37 2.34 6.07
C LEU A 209 -2.73 2.01 7.52
N GLU A 210 -2.05 1.03 8.11
CA GLU A 210 -2.29 0.58 9.49
C GLU A 210 -1.81 1.62 10.51
N LYS A 211 -0.70 2.32 10.27
CA LYS A 211 -0.21 3.39 11.14
C LYS A 211 -1.16 4.58 11.19
N LEU A 212 -1.78 4.95 10.06
CA LEU A 212 -2.81 5.99 10.07
C LEU A 212 -4.05 5.54 10.85
N ARG A 213 -4.50 4.31 10.63
CA ARG A 213 -5.62 3.71 11.37
C ARG A 213 -5.36 3.69 12.88
N GLU A 214 -4.19 3.24 13.29
CA GLU A 214 -3.72 3.25 14.70
C GLU A 214 -3.73 4.67 15.25
N THR A 215 -3.20 5.65 14.49
CA THR A 215 -3.18 7.07 14.89
C THR A 215 -4.60 7.62 15.11
N GLN A 216 -5.54 7.30 14.23
CA GLN A 216 -6.93 7.75 14.34
C GLN A 216 -7.61 7.18 15.59
N LEU A 217 -7.44 5.88 15.84
CA LEU A 217 -7.97 5.20 17.01
C LEU A 217 -7.34 5.72 18.31
N GLU A 218 -6.01 5.83 18.35
CA GLU A 218 -5.24 6.32 19.50
C GLU A 218 -5.64 7.75 19.84
N SER A 219 -5.70 8.62 18.83
CA SER A 219 -6.09 10.02 19.01
C SER A 219 -7.49 10.16 19.60
N TYR A 220 -8.46 9.39 19.09
CA TYR A 220 -9.80 9.37 19.68
C TYR A 220 -9.75 8.86 21.13
N TRP A 221 -9.07 7.73 21.36
CA TRP A 221 -9.04 7.07 22.66
C TRP A 221 -8.44 7.96 23.75
N LEU A 222 -7.32 8.62 23.46
CA LEU A 222 -6.55 9.39 24.45
C LEU A 222 -7.00 10.86 24.59
N HIS A 223 -7.67 11.43 23.58
CA HIS A 223 -7.94 12.87 23.57
C HIS A 223 -9.40 13.25 23.37
N ARG A 224 -10.25 12.28 23.01
CA ARG A 224 -11.69 12.52 22.76
C ARG A 224 -12.57 11.71 23.67
N LEU A 225 -12.18 10.47 23.97
CA LEU A 225 -12.87 9.64 24.95
C LEU A 225 -12.50 10.05 26.37
N ASP A 226 -11.19 10.11 26.67
CA ASP A 226 -10.65 10.72 27.90
C ASP A 226 -10.63 12.25 27.73
N ALA A 227 -11.75 12.88 28.04
CA ALA A 227 -11.98 14.29 27.75
C ALA A 227 -11.28 15.20 28.77
N ASN A 228 -11.09 14.71 29.99
CA ASN A 228 -10.42 15.46 31.06
C ASN A 228 -8.90 15.20 31.11
N GLN A 229 -8.41 14.21 30.34
CA GLN A 229 -7.00 13.81 30.22
C GLN A 229 -6.36 13.36 31.53
N ASP A 230 -7.14 12.74 32.43
CA ASP A 230 -6.65 12.20 33.69
C ASP A 230 -6.14 10.74 33.57
N GLY A 231 -6.30 10.14 32.39
CA GLY A 231 -5.88 8.77 32.07
C GLY A 231 -6.84 7.69 32.55
N VAL A 232 -7.99 8.06 33.10
CA VAL A 232 -9.00 7.15 33.66
C VAL A 232 -10.33 7.42 32.97
N LEU A 233 -11.04 6.37 32.55
CA LEU A 233 -12.34 6.55 31.90
C LEU A 233 -13.47 6.52 32.92
N ASP A 234 -14.00 7.70 33.26
CA ASP A 234 -15.13 7.81 34.18
C ASP A 234 -16.46 7.33 33.54
N TRP A 235 -17.54 7.29 34.31
CA TRP A 235 -18.84 6.86 33.77
C TRP A 235 -19.39 7.82 32.70
N ASN A 236 -19.18 9.13 32.81
CA ASN A 236 -19.71 10.09 31.84
C ASN A 236 -19.03 9.93 30.47
N GLU A 237 -17.71 9.75 30.47
CA GLU A 237 -16.91 9.50 29.27
C GLU A 237 -17.31 8.21 28.57
N ARG A 238 -17.39 7.11 29.33
CA ARG A 238 -17.85 5.82 28.81
C ARG A 238 -19.27 5.90 28.28
N LYS A 239 -20.17 6.53 29.03
CA LYS A 239 -21.59 6.70 28.65
C LYS A 239 -21.73 7.49 27.34
N ALA A 240 -20.90 8.50 27.10
CA ALA A 240 -20.94 9.26 25.86
C ALA A 240 -20.66 8.37 24.62
N LEU A 241 -19.63 7.52 24.70
CA LEU A 241 -19.32 6.55 23.64
C LEU A 241 -20.42 5.49 23.52
N ILE A 242 -20.92 4.96 24.63
CA ILE A 242 -22.03 3.99 24.64
C ILE A 242 -23.25 4.55 23.90
N GLN A 243 -23.65 5.78 24.19
CA GLN A 243 -24.79 6.44 23.55
C GLN A 243 -24.54 6.75 22.08
N LEU A 244 -23.30 7.09 21.69
CA LEU A 244 -22.90 7.24 20.30
C LEU A 244 -23.13 5.94 19.52
N VAL A 245 -22.60 4.84 20.05
CA VAL A 245 -22.71 3.51 19.44
C VAL A 245 -24.14 2.99 19.43
N GLN A 246 -24.92 3.21 20.48
CA GLN A 246 -26.32 2.80 20.52
C GLN A 246 -27.15 3.50 19.43
N ARG A 247 -26.93 4.81 19.19
CA ARG A 247 -27.53 5.53 18.07
C ARG A 247 -27.06 5.00 16.71
N TRP A 248 -25.79 4.61 16.61
CA TRP A 248 -25.26 3.93 15.43
C TRP A 248 -25.91 2.56 15.17
N ASN A 249 -26.22 1.80 16.22
CA ASN A 249 -26.88 0.50 16.03
C ASN A 249 -28.39 0.67 15.75
N GLN A 250 -29.06 1.66 16.35
CA GLN A 250 -30.52 1.85 16.24
C GLN A 250 -30.99 2.35 14.86
N ASN A 251 -30.28 3.27 14.20
CA ASN A 251 -30.80 3.84 12.95
C ASN A 251 -30.63 2.92 11.72
N GLN A 252 -30.24 1.65 11.87
CA GLN A 252 -30.18 0.70 10.74
C GLN A 252 -31.54 0.46 10.05
N GLN A 253 -32.67 0.61 10.77
CA GLN A 253 -34.01 0.40 10.18
C GLN A 253 -34.49 1.55 9.29
N GLN A 254 -33.94 2.78 9.44
CA GLN A 254 -34.29 3.93 8.60
C GLN A 254 -33.52 3.98 7.27
N ASP A 255 -32.43 3.22 7.12
CA ASP A 255 -31.60 3.16 5.90
C ASP A 255 -32.25 2.42 4.72
N ASN A 256 -33.41 1.76 4.92
CA ASN A 256 -34.23 1.23 3.82
C ASN A 256 -34.92 2.34 3.00
N LEU A 257 -34.98 3.56 3.53
CA LEU A 257 -35.24 4.76 2.73
C LEU A 257 -33.89 5.27 2.24
N LYS A 258 -33.71 5.35 0.92
CA LYS A 258 -32.51 5.76 0.17
C LYS A 258 -31.95 7.14 0.57
N ILE A 259 -31.58 7.37 1.82
CA ILE A 259 -30.84 8.54 2.24
C ILE A 259 -29.39 8.25 1.87
N ARG A 260 -29.02 8.65 0.65
CA ARG A 260 -27.63 8.85 0.27
C ARG A 260 -27.04 9.85 1.25
N HIS A 261 -26.41 9.38 2.33
CA HIS A 261 -25.62 10.25 3.18
C HIS A 261 -24.44 10.76 2.33
N SER A 262 -24.60 11.94 1.72
CA SER A 262 -23.49 12.65 1.08
C SER A 262 -22.60 13.19 2.19
N ARG A 263 -21.82 12.32 2.81
CA ARG A 263 -20.82 12.75 3.79
C ARG A 263 -19.75 13.54 3.05
N PRO A 264 -19.30 14.68 3.59
CA PRO A 264 -18.12 15.37 3.10
C PRO A 264 -16.94 14.38 3.10
N THR A 265 -16.21 14.35 2.00
CA THR A 265 -15.01 13.52 1.80
C THR A 265 -13.81 14.42 1.61
N MET A 266 -12.65 14.04 2.13
CA MET A 266 -11.42 14.83 1.97
C MET A 266 -10.99 14.93 0.49
N ILE A 267 -11.44 14.02 -0.37
CA ILE A 267 -11.16 14.06 -1.81
C ILE A 267 -12.19 14.86 -2.63
N ALA A 268 -13.27 15.36 -2.03
CA ALA A 268 -14.26 16.18 -2.74
C ALA A 268 -13.61 17.51 -3.17
N GLY A 269 -13.58 17.76 -4.48
CA GLY A 269 -12.96 18.98 -5.03
C GLY A 269 -11.44 19.04 -4.84
N HIS A 270 -10.77 17.90 -4.65
CA HIS A 270 -9.31 17.85 -4.48
C HIS A 270 -8.56 18.47 -5.66
N ASP A 271 -9.09 18.34 -6.87
CA ASP A 271 -8.58 18.97 -8.08
C ASP A 271 -8.53 20.50 -7.97
N GLN A 272 -9.58 21.10 -7.42
CA GLN A 272 -9.65 22.54 -7.17
C GLN A 272 -8.70 22.96 -6.04
N VAL A 273 -8.60 22.14 -4.99
CA VAL A 273 -7.69 22.40 -3.86
C VAL A 273 -6.24 22.39 -4.32
N LEU A 274 -5.81 21.34 -5.03
CA LEU A 274 -4.46 21.21 -5.58
C LEU A 274 -4.15 22.33 -6.57
N LYS A 275 -5.10 22.68 -7.44
CA LYS A 275 -4.96 23.80 -8.37
C LYS A 275 -4.74 25.14 -7.64
N ARG A 276 -5.43 25.40 -6.53
CA ARG A 276 -5.27 26.65 -5.74
C ARG A 276 -3.87 26.78 -5.13
N ILE A 277 -3.24 25.66 -4.76
CA ILE A 277 -1.89 25.65 -4.19
C ILE A 277 -0.79 25.43 -5.24
N GLY A 278 -1.14 25.46 -6.53
CA GLY A 278 -0.18 25.32 -7.63
C GLY A 278 0.37 23.89 -7.81
N VAL A 279 -0.33 22.87 -7.32
CA VAL A 279 0.02 21.46 -7.57
C VAL A 279 -0.81 20.95 -8.76
N PRO A 280 -0.20 20.73 -9.93
CA PRO A 280 -0.91 20.26 -11.12
C PRO A 280 -1.29 18.78 -10.99
N LEU A 281 -2.34 18.37 -11.71
CA LEU A 281 -2.75 16.98 -11.90
C LEU A 281 -2.50 16.56 -13.34
N SER A 282 -2.01 15.35 -13.57
CA SER A 282 -1.79 14.81 -14.91
C SER A 282 -3.08 14.30 -15.57
N GLY A 283 -4.04 13.86 -14.75
CA GLY A 283 -5.23 13.12 -15.18
C GLY A 283 -5.01 11.61 -15.32
N SER A 284 -3.78 11.13 -15.15
CA SER A 284 -3.41 9.71 -15.24
C SER A 284 -3.82 8.91 -13.99
N THR A 285 -3.99 9.59 -12.86
CA THR A 285 -4.41 8.99 -11.60
C THR A 285 -5.63 9.71 -11.03
N ILE A 286 -6.64 8.93 -10.63
CA ILE A 286 -7.86 9.43 -10.00
C ILE A 286 -7.86 9.02 -8.53
N TYR A 287 -8.01 9.98 -7.63
CA TYR A 287 -8.13 9.71 -6.19
C TYR A 287 -9.52 9.15 -5.87
N GLN A 288 -9.58 7.98 -5.23
CA GLN A 288 -10.83 7.27 -4.91
C GLN A 288 -11.20 7.36 -3.43
N LEU A 289 -10.21 7.36 -2.54
CA LEU A 289 -10.40 7.41 -1.10
C LEU A 289 -9.21 8.10 -0.43
N ALA A 290 -9.43 8.98 0.56
CA ALA A 290 -8.38 9.39 1.49
C ALA A 290 -8.45 8.55 2.76
N GLY A 291 -7.29 8.17 3.32
CA GLY A 291 -7.21 7.45 4.59
C GLY A 291 -7.79 8.24 5.78
N LEU A 292 -7.82 9.57 5.67
CA LEU A 292 -8.45 10.46 6.65
C LEU A 292 -9.97 10.31 6.74
N ASP A 293 -10.57 9.66 5.76
CA ASP A 293 -11.99 9.38 5.72
C ASP A 293 -12.36 7.96 6.20
N GLY A 294 -11.37 7.21 6.70
CA GLY A 294 -11.58 5.87 7.21
C GLY A 294 -10.57 4.87 6.68
N TYR A 295 -10.66 3.67 7.24
CA TYR A 295 -9.86 2.56 6.79
C TYR A 295 -10.45 1.98 5.47
N PRO A 296 -9.67 1.79 4.40
CA PRO A 296 -10.20 1.34 3.10
C PRO A 296 -10.71 -0.09 3.07
N PHE A 297 -10.22 -0.95 3.97
CA PHE A 297 -10.47 -2.39 3.95
C PHE A 297 -11.36 -2.83 5.11
N LEU A 298 -12.36 -2.01 5.46
CA LEU A 298 -13.42 -2.42 6.40
C LEU A 298 -14.07 -3.71 5.92
N LEU A 299 -14.35 -4.60 6.87
CA LEU A 299 -15.03 -5.86 6.59
C LEU A 299 -16.52 -5.62 6.35
N ARG A 300 -17.02 -6.08 5.21
CA ARG A 300 -18.42 -5.93 4.84
C ARG A 300 -19.30 -6.76 5.76
N GLY A 301 -20.16 -6.08 6.54
CA GLY A 301 -21.09 -6.76 7.45
C GLY A 301 -20.40 -7.45 8.62
N ALA A 302 -19.26 -6.90 9.09
CA ALA A 302 -18.52 -7.48 10.20
C ALA A 302 -19.43 -7.68 11.42
N ASP A 303 -19.47 -8.94 11.90
CA ASP A 303 -20.08 -9.30 13.17
C ASP A 303 -19.08 -9.03 14.28
N THR A 304 -19.29 -7.93 15.01
CA THR A 304 -18.42 -7.54 16.12
C THR A 304 -18.79 -8.19 17.45
N SER A 305 -19.72 -9.16 17.46
CA SER A 305 -20.06 -9.93 18.67
C SER A 305 -19.15 -11.14 18.90
N ARG A 306 -18.20 -11.39 18.00
CA ARG A 306 -17.28 -12.53 18.06
C ARG A 306 -15.97 -12.24 17.33
N THR A 307 -14.92 -12.95 17.69
CA THR A 307 -13.65 -12.92 16.96
C THR A 307 -13.84 -13.45 15.54
N ILE A 308 -13.37 -12.70 14.54
CA ILE A 308 -13.51 -13.06 13.14
C ILE A 308 -12.44 -14.08 12.75
N PRO A 309 -12.82 -15.23 12.14
CA PRO A 309 -11.85 -16.23 11.71
C PRO A 309 -10.95 -15.68 10.59
N VAL A 310 -9.75 -16.23 10.50
CA VAL A 310 -8.73 -15.86 9.48
C VAL A 310 -8.52 -16.99 8.47
N VAL A 311 -8.81 -18.23 8.89
CA VAL A 311 -8.68 -19.43 8.07
C VAL A 311 -9.92 -19.59 7.19
N PRO A 312 -9.77 -19.91 5.89
CA PRO A 312 -10.88 -20.25 5.01
C PRO A 312 -11.74 -21.38 5.57
N PHE A 313 -13.04 -21.33 5.30
CA PHE A 313 -13.99 -22.38 5.69
C PHE A 313 -14.78 -22.86 4.48
N ASN A 314 -15.30 -24.08 4.54
CA ASN A 314 -16.20 -24.59 3.49
C ASN A 314 -17.64 -24.22 3.84
N ASN A 315 -18.36 -23.63 2.89
CA ASN A 315 -19.79 -23.39 3.04
C ASN A 315 -20.59 -24.70 2.95
N ALA A 316 -21.91 -24.64 3.16
CA ALA A 316 -22.78 -25.81 3.09
C ALA A 316 -22.78 -26.54 1.72
N GLU A 317 -22.33 -25.87 0.66
CA GLU A 317 -22.17 -26.41 -0.70
C GLU A 317 -20.76 -26.98 -0.95
N GLY A 318 -19.89 -27.01 0.07
CA GLY A 318 -18.50 -27.47 -0.05
C GLY A 318 -17.55 -26.50 -0.75
N LYS A 319 -17.99 -25.27 -1.07
CA LYS A 319 -17.12 -24.24 -1.64
C LYS A 319 -16.32 -23.54 -0.54
N GLN A 320 -15.01 -23.44 -0.75
CA GLN A 320 -14.12 -22.71 0.14
C GLN A 320 -14.43 -21.20 0.06
N GLN A 321 -14.74 -20.59 1.20
CA GLN A 321 -14.99 -19.17 1.34
C GLN A 321 -13.89 -18.52 2.19
N GLN A 322 -13.51 -17.31 1.80
CA GLN A 322 -12.65 -16.47 2.62
C GLN A 322 -13.48 -15.92 3.79
N PRO A 323 -12.93 -15.93 5.02
CA PRO A 323 -13.69 -15.54 6.20
C PRO A 323 -13.83 -14.02 6.35
N GLN A 324 -13.00 -13.26 5.63
CA GLN A 324 -12.95 -11.81 5.66
C GLN A 324 -13.17 -11.31 4.24
N THR A 325 -14.21 -10.51 4.03
CA THR A 325 -14.51 -9.89 2.73
C THR A 325 -14.49 -8.36 2.89
N PRO A 326 -13.38 -7.69 2.52
CA PRO A 326 -13.32 -6.23 2.54
C PRO A 326 -14.15 -5.60 1.41
N TYR A 327 -14.40 -4.30 1.49
CA TYR A 327 -14.98 -3.54 0.37
C TYR A 327 -13.98 -3.41 -0.78
N MET A 328 -14.35 -3.95 -1.95
CA MET A 328 -13.37 -4.17 -3.04
C MET A 328 -13.22 -3.01 -4.03
N ARG A 329 -14.14 -2.01 -4.04
CA ARG A 329 -14.15 -0.94 -5.06
C ARG A 329 -13.67 0.42 -4.58
N TYR A 330 -13.16 0.54 -3.36
CA TYR A 330 -12.98 1.83 -2.67
C TYR A 330 -14.27 2.68 -2.57
N GLU A 331 -15.40 2.17 -3.07
CA GLU A 331 -16.72 2.75 -2.93
C GLU A 331 -17.01 2.82 -1.44
N ARG A 332 -17.06 4.05 -0.92
CA ARG A 332 -17.51 4.24 0.44
C ARG A 332 -18.89 3.66 0.58
N PRO A 333 -19.12 2.82 1.59
CA PRO A 333 -20.43 2.25 1.82
C PRO A 333 -21.46 3.37 1.98
N GLN A 334 -22.47 3.38 1.10
CA GLN A 334 -23.58 4.34 1.18
C GLN A 334 -24.53 4.03 2.36
N THR A 335 -24.35 2.88 3.00
CA THR A 335 -25.09 2.37 4.16
C THR A 335 -24.11 1.99 5.27
N ARG A 336 -24.58 1.91 6.51
CA ARG A 336 -23.80 1.41 7.65
C ARG A 336 -23.29 0.01 7.38
N THR A 337 -22.01 -0.26 7.68
CA THR A 337 -21.41 -1.56 7.32
C THR A 337 -21.15 -2.51 8.47
N CYS A 338 -21.30 -2.01 9.69
CA CYS A 338 -21.10 -2.78 10.89
C CYS A 338 -22.15 -2.42 11.94
N GLN A 339 -22.39 -3.36 12.83
CA GLN A 339 -23.05 -3.15 14.11
C GLN A 339 -22.00 -3.38 15.18
N LEU A 340 -21.79 -2.43 16.10
CA LEU A 340 -20.74 -2.54 17.12
C LEU A 340 -21.34 -3.15 18.40
N ASP A 341 -20.89 -4.34 18.78
CA ASP A 341 -21.26 -5.02 20.02
C ASP A 341 -20.43 -4.43 21.15
N LEU A 342 -21.10 -3.63 21.98
CA LEU A 342 -20.45 -2.93 23.08
C LEU A 342 -19.86 -3.89 24.12
N SER A 343 -20.53 -5.00 24.40
CA SER A 343 -20.10 -5.93 25.44
C SER A 343 -18.88 -6.72 24.99
N PHE A 344 -18.84 -7.18 23.73
CA PHE A 344 -17.71 -7.94 23.20
C PHE A 344 -16.48 -7.05 22.97
N CYS A 345 -16.69 -5.86 22.38
CA CYS A 345 -15.59 -4.99 21.98
C CYS A 345 -14.94 -4.26 23.17
N PHE A 346 -15.72 -3.82 24.17
CA PHE A 346 -15.21 -3.03 25.29
C PHE A 346 -15.18 -3.77 26.64
N GLY A 347 -15.91 -4.89 26.77
CA GLY A 347 -16.03 -5.65 28.02
C GLY A 347 -17.14 -5.16 28.94
N GLY A 348 -17.55 -6.03 29.87
CA GLY A 348 -18.68 -5.77 30.78
C GLY A 348 -18.46 -4.60 31.74
N GLU A 349 -17.25 -4.43 32.28
CA GLU A 349 -16.93 -3.33 33.21
C GLU A 349 -17.05 -1.96 32.54
N PHE A 350 -16.66 -1.85 31.26
CA PHE A 350 -16.82 -0.62 30.50
C PHE A 350 -18.29 -0.18 30.43
N MET A 351 -19.20 -1.14 30.38
CA MET A 351 -20.64 -0.94 30.25
C MET A 351 -21.38 -0.76 31.58
N ASP A 352 -20.73 -1.07 32.71
CA ASP A 352 -21.39 -1.07 34.02
C ASP A 352 -21.45 0.34 34.62
N PRO A 353 -22.66 0.91 34.84
CA PRO A 353 -22.83 2.21 35.49
C PRO A 353 -22.40 2.24 36.96
N ASN A 354 -22.25 1.08 37.61
CA ASN A 354 -21.86 0.98 39.02
C ASN A 354 -20.34 0.98 39.21
N ILE A 355 -19.57 0.76 38.13
CA ILE A 355 -18.13 0.97 38.15
C ILE A 355 -17.89 2.47 38.04
N ASN A 356 -17.21 3.07 39.03
CA ASN A 356 -16.96 4.51 39.02
C ASN A 356 -16.06 4.94 37.86
N SER A 357 -15.01 4.16 37.59
CA SER A 357 -13.96 4.54 36.64
C SER A 357 -13.14 3.34 36.17
N ILE A 358 -12.72 3.33 34.91
CA ILE A 358 -11.80 2.32 34.36
C ILE A 358 -10.36 2.86 34.45
N PRO A 359 -9.47 2.23 35.24
CA PRO A 359 -8.10 2.70 35.42
C PRO A 359 -7.29 2.71 34.12
N ALA A 360 -6.24 3.54 34.06
CA ALA A 360 -5.36 3.68 32.89
C ALA A 360 -4.83 2.36 32.31
N PHE A 361 -4.45 1.42 33.17
CA PHE A 361 -3.96 0.10 32.73
C PHE A 361 -5.05 -0.68 31.97
N GLU A 362 -6.27 -0.69 32.50
CA GLU A 362 -7.41 -1.38 31.88
C GLU A 362 -7.87 -0.66 30.60
N SER A 363 -7.90 0.68 30.62
CA SER A 363 -8.18 1.50 29.43
C SER A 363 -7.22 1.18 28.28
N LYS A 364 -5.91 1.05 28.56
CA LYS A 364 -4.90 0.64 27.57
C LYS A 364 -5.12 -0.77 27.06
N ARG A 365 -5.57 -1.70 27.92
CA ARG A 365 -5.89 -3.09 27.51
C ARG A 365 -7.08 -3.13 26.55
N ILE A 366 -8.13 -2.36 26.84
CA ILE A 366 -9.30 -2.23 25.95
C ILE A 366 -8.88 -1.63 24.61
N PHE A 367 -8.08 -0.57 24.62
CA PHE A 367 -7.53 0.01 23.38
C PHE A 367 -6.73 -1.01 22.57
N HIS A 368 -5.79 -1.73 23.19
CA HIS A 368 -4.96 -2.74 22.51
C HIS A 368 -5.84 -3.81 21.84
N ARG A 369 -6.88 -4.27 22.55
CA ARG A 369 -7.86 -5.22 22.01
C ARG A 369 -8.56 -4.65 20.77
N LEU A 370 -9.08 -3.42 20.82
CA LEU A 370 -9.77 -2.77 19.70
C LEU A 370 -8.85 -2.50 18.51
N ALA A 371 -7.61 -2.09 18.79
CA ALA A 371 -6.65 -1.70 17.77
C ALA A 371 -6.06 -2.91 17.04
N PHE A 372 -5.73 -3.99 17.75
CA PHE A 372 -4.87 -5.05 17.21
C PHE A 372 -5.45 -6.47 17.30
N GLU A 373 -6.19 -6.82 18.35
CA GLU A 373 -6.71 -8.18 18.53
C GLU A 373 -8.04 -8.36 17.80
N GLU A 374 -9.03 -7.58 18.18
CA GLU A 374 -10.36 -7.50 17.58
C GLU A 374 -10.42 -6.29 16.66
N PHE A 375 -9.50 -6.23 15.71
CA PHE A 375 -9.32 -5.07 14.84
C PHE A 375 -10.62 -4.62 14.13
N HIS A 376 -11.55 -5.54 13.89
CA HIS A 376 -12.84 -5.28 13.29
C HIS A 376 -13.76 -4.44 14.22
N CYS A 377 -13.61 -4.52 15.54
CA CYS A 377 -14.23 -3.60 16.48
C CYS A 377 -13.68 -2.18 16.32
N GLY A 378 -12.35 -2.02 16.21
CA GLY A 378 -11.72 -0.72 15.96
C GLY A 378 -12.09 -0.13 14.60
N ASP A 379 -12.15 -0.96 13.56
CA ASP A 379 -12.60 -0.58 12.22
C ASP A 379 -14.03 -0.03 12.24
N CYS A 380 -14.92 -0.73 12.93
CA CYS A 380 -16.31 -0.32 13.11
C CYS A 380 -16.43 0.95 13.97
N LEU A 381 -15.60 1.10 15.01
CA LEU A 381 -15.55 2.32 15.80
C LEU A 381 -15.13 3.54 14.95
N LEU A 382 -14.12 3.42 14.09
CA LEU A 382 -13.77 4.50 13.15
C LEU A 382 -14.94 4.87 12.24
N GLU A 383 -15.67 3.88 11.72
CA GLU A 383 -16.86 4.15 10.90
C GLU A 383 -17.96 4.89 11.67
N VAL A 384 -18.20 4.52 12.94
CA VAL A 384 -19.14 5.20 13.85
C VAL A 384 -18.74 6.66 14.05
N LEU A 385 -17.46 6.91 14.33
CA LEU A 385 -16.92 8.25 14.58
C LEU A 385 -17.05 9.16 13.35
N MET A 386 -16.77 8.62 12.17
CA MET A 386 -16.78 9.35 10.91
C MET A 386 -18.20 9.70 10.40
N GLN A 387 -19.27 9.22 11.05
CA GLN A 387 -20.62 9.72 10.81
C GLN A 387 -20.88 11.10 11.37
N HIS A 388 -20.22 11.42 12.48
CA HIS A 388 -20.68 12.43 13.43
C HIS A 388 -19.88 13.73 13.33
N GLY A 389 -19.32 14.06 12.16
CA GLY A 389 -18.57 15.29 11.93
C GLY A 389 -18.76 15.88 10.53
N ASP A 390 -18.57 17.19 10.42
CA ASP A 390 -18.65 17.94 9.15
C ASP A 390 -17.47 17.60 8.21
N THR A 391 -16.38 16.99 8.71
CA THR A 391 -15.23 16.47 7.95
C THR A 391 -14.58 15.26 8.65
N GLY A 392 -13.88 14.39 7.90
CA GLY A 392 -13.39 13.08 8.35
C GLY A 392 -12.41 13.07 9.54
N MET A 393 -11.82 14.21 9.90
CA MET A 393 -10.86 14.32 11.01
C MET A 393 -11.46 14.84 12.33
N GLY A 394 -12.56 15.60 12.24
CA GLY A 394 -13.11 16.34 13.38
C GLY A 394 -13.66 15.45 14.50
N ALA A 395 -13.88 14.16 14.26
CA ALA A 395 -14.39 13.22 15.26
C ALA A 395 -13.31 12.65 16.19
N TRP A 396 -12.04 12.63 15.77
CA TRP A 396 -10.96 11.95 16.48
C TRP A 396 -9.72 12.83 16.74
N MET A 397 -9.52 13.93 16.00
CA MET A 397 -8.45 14.90 16.30
C MET A 397 -8.65 15.57 17.68
N PRO A 398 -7.58 15.91 18.41
CA PRO A 398 -7.68 16.70 19.64
C PRO A 398 -8.40 18.04 19.39
N LEU A 399 -9.16 18.54 20.36
CA LEU A 399 -9.97 19.76 20.19
C LEU A 399 -9.16 21.05 20.29
N ASP A 400 -8.15 21.09 21.16
CA ASP A 400 -7.27 22.24 21.30
C ASP A 400 -6.15 22.19 20.24
N GLU A 401 -6.33 22.94 19.15
CA GLU A 401 -5.38 23.05 18.04
C GLU A 401 -4.01 23.62 18.46
N GLN A 402 -3.92 24.28 19.62
CA GLN A 402 -2.68 24.83 20.14
C GLN A 402 -1.94 23.85 21.05
N SER A 403 -2.58 22.78 21.49
CA SER A 403 -1.99 21.77 22.39
C SER A 403 -0.85 20.98 21.75
N ASP A 404 0.05 20.46 22.58
CA ASP A 404 1.12 19.57 22.10
C ASP A 404 0.56 18.24 21.56
N ALA A 405 -0.54 17.74 22.14
CA ALA A 405 -1.26 16.57 21.66
C ALA A 405 -1.74 16.75 20.21
N PHE A 406 -2.34 17.90 19.89
CA PHE A 406 -2.76 18.20 18.52
C PHE A 406 -1.57 18.20 17.55
N ARG A 407 -0.46 18.85 17.93
CA ARG A 407 0.74 18.90 17.09
C ARG A 407 1.34 17.52 16.89
N GLU A 408 1.35 16.66 17.90
CA GLU A 408 1.83 15.29 17.79
C GLU A 408 0.96 14.46 16.84
N VAL A 409 -0.35 14.47 17.03
CA VAL A 409 -1.29 13.75 16.16
C VAL A 409 -1.20 14.28 14.73
N ALA A 410 -1.15 15.60 14.53
CA ALA A 410 -0.99 16.20 13.21
C ALA A 410 0.31 15.77 12.51
N ARG A 411 1.43 15.63 13.23
CA ARG A 411 2.69 15.09 12.67
C ARG A 411 2.54 13.63 12.26
N LYS A 412 1.93 12.79 13.09
CA LYS A 412 1.64 11.37 12.75
C LYS A 412 0.74 11.30 11.51
N VAL A 413 -0.31 12.10 11.46
CA VAL A 413 -1.20 12.21 10.31
C VAL A 413 -0.42 12.61 9.06
N ALA A 414 0.36 13.69 9.08
CA ALA A 414 1.13 14.13 7.92
C ALA A 414 2.15 13.06 7.45
N ARG A 415 2.70 12.28 8.38
CA ARG A 415 3.65 11.19 8.09
C ARG A 415 3.00 9.97 7.44
N TYR A 416 1.81 9.59 7.89
CA TYR A 416 1.12 8.37 7.43
C TYR A 416 -0.10 8.65 6.54
N ASN A 417 -0.30 9.89 6.09
CA ASN A 417 -1.42 10.23 5.23
C ASN A 417 -1.29 9.53 3.87
N TYR A 418 -2.43 9.12 3.30
CA TYR A 418 -2.48 8.52 1.99
C TYR A 418 -3.84 8.71 1.33
N VAL A 419 -3.85 8.51 0.02
CA VAL A 419 -5.02 8.25 -0.80
C VAL A 419 -4.86 6.94 -1.55
N LEU A 420 -5.98 6.25 -1.78
CA LEU A 420 -6.04 5.18 -2.76
C LEU A 420 -6.37 5.76 -4.13
N GLY A 421 -5.46 5.55 -5.06
CA GLY A 421 -5.57 5.98 -6.44
C GLY A 421 -5.98 4.85 -7.36
N THR A 422 -6.56 5.19 -8.49
CA THR A 422 -6.73 4.28 -9.63
C THR A 422 -6.20 4.94 -10.89
N SER A 423 -5.58 4.14 -11.74
CA SER A 423 -5.08 4.54 -13.05
C SER A 423 -5.44 3.44 -14.03
N ASP A 424 -5.61 3.76 -15.31
CA ASP A 424 -5.82 2.71 -16.31
C ASP A 424 -4.49 2.00 -16.60
N TYR A 425 -4.35 0.74 -16.17
CA TYR A 425 -3.13 -0.04 -16.39
C TYR A 425 -3.40 -1.37 -17.09
N SER A 426 -2.35 -2.05 -17.51
CA SER A 426 -2.44 -3.40 -18.09
C SER A 426 -1.24 -4.24 -17.69
N PHE A 427 -1.50 -5.44 -17.19
CA PHE A 427 -0.48 -6.46 -16.94
C PHE A 427 -0.63 -7.56 -17.98
N MET A 428 0.47 -8.00 -18.59
CA MET A 428 0.47 -9.11 -19.53
C MET A 428 1.68 -10.00 -19.38
N ALA A 429 1.46 -11.31 -19.45
CA ALA A 429 2.51 -12.31 -19.58
C ALA A 429 2.55 -12.83 -21.02
N LEU A 430 3.75 -12.96 -21.58
CA LEU A 430 3.96 -13.34 -22.97
C LEU A 430 3.98 -14.87 -23.16
N GLN A 431 2.80 -15.49 -23.26
CA GLN A 431 2.66 -16.97 -23.25
C GLN A 431 2.68 -17.67 -24.62
N GLY A 432 2.70 -16.93 -25.73
CA GLY A 432 2.79 -17.49 -27.09
C GLY A 432 2.64 -16.46 -28.21
N PRO A 433 3.05 -16.76 -29.46
CA PRO A 433 3.32 -15.72 -30.47
C PRO A 433 2.08 -14.97 -30.92
N GLU A 434 1.03 -15.68 -31.32
CA GLU A 434 -0.20 -15.07 -31.86
C GLU A 434 -0.94 -14.25 -30.79
N GLY A 435 -1.12 -14.83 -29.60
CA GLY A 435 -1.77 -14.15 -28.48
C GLY A 435 -0.98 -12.92 -28.01
N SER A 436 0.35 -13.04 -27.94
CA SER A 436 1.22 -11.92 -27.54
C SER A 436 1.22 -10.81 -28.58
N GLN A 437 1.33 -11.14 -29.87
CA GLN A 437 1.24 -10.16 -30.95
C GLN A 437 -0.08 -9.39 -30.87
N LYS A 438 -1.20 -10.09 -30.74
CA LYS A 438 -2.52 -9.47 -30.61
C LYS A 438 -2.63 -8.55 -29.38
N ASN A 439 -2.14 -9.00 -28.22
CA ASN A 439 -2.19 -8.21 -26.99
C ASN A 439 -1.32 -6.95 -27.10
N LEU A 440 -0.13 -7.07 -27.69
CA LEU A 440 0.79 -5.94 -27.91
C LEU A 440 0.25 -4.96 -28.95
N ASP A 441 -0.37 -5.43 -30.03
CA ASP A 441 -1.01 -4.55 -31.02
C ASP A 441 -2.23 -3.82 -30.42
N ASN A 442 -3.00 -4.46 -29.54
CA ASN A 442 -4.08 -3.80 -28.79
C ASN A 442 -3.51 -2.71 -27.86
N LEU A 443 -2.39 -2.98 -27.19
CA LEU A 443 -1.72 -2.00 -26.33
C LEU A 443 -1.18 -0.82 -27.14
N LEU A 444 -0.62 -1.05 -28.33
CA LEU A 444 -0.25 0.02 -29.27
C LEU A 444 -1.45 0.83 -29.74
N ALA A 445 -2.58 0.18 -30.05
CA ALA A 445 -3.82 0.88 -30.43
C ALA A 445 -4.38 1.74 -29.28
N ALA A 446 -4.09 1.37 -28.03
CA ALA A 446 -4.43 2.11 -26.83
C ALA A 446 -3.31 3.06 -26.36
N LYS A 447 -2.36 3.43 -27.23
CA LYS A 447 -1.29 4.39 -26.93
C LYS A 447 -1.87 5.67 -26.31
N ASP A 448 -1.20 6.15 -25.27
CA ASP A 448 -1.58 7.34 -24.48
C ASP A 448 -2.93 7.24 -23.75
N ARG A 449 -3.55 6.05 -23.66
CA ARG A 449 -4.74 5.80 -22.81
C ARG A 449 -4.41 5.03 -21.54
N LYS A 450 -3.51 4.04 -21.64
CA LYS A 450 -3.00 3.29 -20.49
C LYS A 450 -1.94 4.13 -19.80
N ALA A 451 -2.17 4.49 -18.55
CA ALA A 451 -1.21 5.22 -17.73
C ALA A 451 0.04 4.39 -17.44
N PHE A 452 -0.15 3.08 -17.19
CA PHE A 452 0.93 2.15 -16.95
C PHE A 452 0.70 0.85 -17.71
N PHE A 453 1.77 0.15 -18.04
CA PHE A 453 1.67 -1.24 -18.46
C PHE A 453 2.91 -2.02 -18.05
N CYS A 454 2.71 -3.29 -17.76
CA CYS A 454 3.76 -4.23 -17.41
C CYS A 454 3.72 -5.42 -18.36
N ILE A 455 4.88 -5.84 -18.84
CA ILE A 455 5.02 -6.95 -19.78
C ILE A 455 6.05 -7.91 -19.21
N ASN A 456 5.57 -9.00 -18.61
CA ASN A 456 6.45 -10.06 -18.11
C ASN A 456 6.90 -10.97 -19.27
N ASP A 457 8.22 -11.13 -19.42
CA ASP A 457 8.89 -11.89 -20.48
C ASP A 457 9.23 -13.34 -20.08
N ASP A 458 8.59 -13.90 -19.04
CA ASP A 458 8.68 -15.31 -18.66
C ASP A 458 8.25 -16.26 -19.81
N PHE A 459 9.19 -16.55 -20.70
CA PHE A 459 8.98 -17.44 -21.84
C PHE A 459 9.14 -18.91 -21.44
N PRO A 460 8.37 -19.83 -22.06
CA PRO A 460 8.63 -21.26 -21.93
C PRO A 460 10.07 -21.60 -22.33
N ASP A 461 10.63 -22.67 -21.75
CA ASP A 461 11.96 -23.18 -22.08
C ASP A 461 11.98 -23.86 -23.47
N ASN A 462 11.90 -23.02 -24.51
CA ASN A 462 11.94 -23.40 -25.91
C ASN A 462 12.66 -22.31 -26.70
N PRO A 463 13.91 -22.55 -27.14
CA PRO A 463 14.74 -21.52 -27.79
C PRO A 463 14.11 -20.91 -29.06
N ALA A 464 13.43 -21.73 -29.88
CA ALA A 464 12.81 -21.24 -31.12
C ALA A 464 11.64 -20.31 -30.82
N LEU A 465 10.83 -20.67 -29.81
CA LEU A 465 9.74 -19.83 -29.34
C LEU A 465 10.28 -18.53 -28.71
N GLN A 466 11.31 -18.61 -27.87
CA GLN A 466 11.95 -17.45 -27.26
C GLN A 466 12.45 -16.45 -28.30
N ILE A 467 13.14 -16.89 -29.35
CA ILE A 467 13.62 -16.01 -30.44
C ILE A 467 12.45 -15.29 -31.12
N GLN A 468 11.37 -16.02 -31.43
CA GLN A 468 10.19 -15.43 -32.06
C GLN A 468 9.52 -14.40 -31.14
N MET A 469 9.33 -14.75 -29.87
CA MET A 469 8.69 -13.91 -28.87
C MET A 469 9.49 -12.63 -28.59
N LEU A 470 10.81 -12.76 -28.46
CA LEU A 470 11.72 -11.61 -28.34
C LEU A 470 11.65 -10.69 -29.57
N GLY A 471 11.49 -11.26 -30.77
CA GLY A 471 11.29 -10.47 -32.00
C GLY A 471 9.99 -9.67 -31.98
N ILE A 472 8.89 -10.30 -31.56
CA ILE A 472 7.57 -9.67 -31.40
C ILE A 472 7.64 -8.55 -30.35
N PHE A 473 8.20 -8.84 -29.19
CA PHE A 473 8.28 -7.89 -28.09
C PHE A 473 9.19 -6.71 -28.44
N LYS A 474 10.37 -6.96 -29.02
CA LYS A 474 11.25 -5.89 -29.51
C LYS A 474 10.55 -5.01 -30.56
N SER A 475 9.85 -5.61 -31.52
CA SER A 475 9.09 -4.86 -32.53
C SER A 475 8.00 -3.98 -31.91
N PHE A 476 7.34 -4.44 -30.85
CA PHE A 476 6.42 -3.61 -30.08
C PHE A 476 7.16 -2.44 -29.41
N LEU A 477 8.24 -2.69 -28.68
CA LEU A 477 8.98 -1.65 -27.95
C LEU A 477 9.55 -0.58 -28.88
N ASP A 478 10.09 -0.97 -30.03
CA ASP A 478 10.57 -0.06 -31.08
C ASP A 478 9.45 0.84 -31.63
N ARG A 479 8.23 0.29 -31.79
CA ARG A 479 7.06 1.06 -32.22
C ARG A 479 6.50 1.94 -31.10
N ARG A 480 6.54 1.47 -29.86
CA ARG A 480 5.95 2.15 -28.69
C ARG A 480 6.79 3.34 -28.23
N PHE A 481 8.13 3.19 -28.25
CA PHE A 481 9.10 4.18 -27.80
C PHE A 481 10.20 4.38 -28.85
N PRO A 482 9.87 4.93 -30.04
CA PRO A 482 10.82 5.07 -31.15
C PRO A 482 11.92 6.10 -30.85
N THR A 483 11.66 7.05 -29.97
CA THR A 483 12.59 8.13 -29.61
C THR A 483 13.55 7.67 -28.51
N PRO A 484 14.88 7.71 -28.74
CA PRO A 484 15.85 7.46 -27.69
C PRO A 484 15.73 8.46 -26.53
N SER A 485 16.00 8.00 -25.31
CA SER A 485 16.11 8.88 -24.15
C SER A 485 17.36 9.77 -24.27
N PRO A 486 17.41 10.93 -23.57
CA PRO A 486 18.61 11.78 -23.54
C PRO A 486 19.87 11.10 -22.97
N TRP A 487 19.73 9.90 -22.40
CA TRP A 487 20.79 9.14 -21.76
C TRP A 487 21.33 7.99 -22.59
N GLU A 488 20.83 7.80 -23.81
CA GLU A 488 21.35 6.81 -24.74
C GLU A 488 22.54 7.38 -25.53
N LYS A 489 23.48 6.52 -25.88
CA LYS A 489 24.59 6.86 -26.80
C LYS A 489 23.98 7.31 -28.14
N GLN A 490 24.41 8.47 -28.62
CA GLN A 490 24.00 9.03 -29.91
C GLN A 490 24.75 8.39 -31.08
#